data_AF-A0A8S0X3S4-F1
#
_entry.id   AF-A0A8S0X3S4-F1
#
_cell.length_a   1.000
_cell.length_b   1.000
_cell.length_c   1.000
_cell.angle_alpha   90.00
_cell.angle_beta   90.00
_cell.angle_gamma   90.00
#
_symmetry.space_group_name_H-M   'P 1'
#
loop_
_entity.id
_entity.type
_entity.pdbx_description
1 polymer ?
#
loop_
_entity_poly.entity_id
_entity_poly.type
_entity_poly.pdbx_seq_one_letter_code
_entity_poly.pdbx_strand_id
1 'polypeptide(L)'
;MQTDWVVYTKAYLNRVDTVVQYLARYSLKTALSNKRIQQIDEDLVHLRYKDCRDHDRHKVRVSGGEELMRRILWHILTTGFMRIRHYGFIANR
;
A
#
# COMPACT_ATOMS: atom_id res chain seq x y z
N MET A 1 10.60 2.23 -32.04
CA MET A 1 10.85 3.57 -31.46
C MET A 1 11.73 3.38 -30.25
N GLN A 2 12.96 3.87 -30.31
CA GLN A 2 13.92 3.81 -29.21
C GLN A 2 13.61 4.96 -28.25
N THR A 3 13.31 4.66 -26.99
CA THR A 3 13.09 5.69 -25.96
C THR A 3 14.42 6.13 -25.38
N ASP A 4 14.65 7.44 -25.34
CA ASP A 4 15.82 8.02 -24.69
C ASP A 4 15.83 7.70 -23.19
N TRP A 5 17.02 7.37 -22.68
CA TRP A 5 17.20 7.06 -21.27
C TRP A 5 17.16 8.36 -20.46
N VAL A 6 15.97 8.71 -19.94
CA VAL A 6 15.78 9.94 -19.15
C VAL A 6 16.04 9.67 -17.67
N VAL A 7 17.22 10.10 -17.19
CA VAL A 7 17.57 10.06 -15.77
C VAL A 7 17.22 11.41 -15.14
N TYR A 8 15.95 11.57 -14.77
CA TYR A 8 15.53 12.73 -13.99
C TYR A 8 15.84 12.50 -12.51
N THR A 9 16.77 13.26 -11.94
CA THR A 9 16.98 13.33 -10.49
C THR A 9 16.73 14.76 -10.02
N LYS A 10 15.92 14.90 -8.97
CA LYS A 10 15.69 16.17 -8.28
C LYS A 10 16.07 15.96 -6.83
N ALA A 11 16.80 16.93 -6.26
CA ALA A 11 16.96 17.00 -4.81
C ALA A 11 15.56 17.13 -4.20
N TYR A 12 15.06 16.03 -3.67
CA TYR A 12 13.83 15.99 -2.92
C TYR A 12 14.21 15.62 -1.49
N LEU A 13 13.49 16.18 -0.52
CA LEU A 13 13.69 16.08 0.94
C LEU A 13 14.46 17.26 1.55
N ASN A 14 13.84 18.45 1.56
CA ASN A 14 14.37 19.64 2.24
C ASN A 14 14.32 19.54 3.78
N ARG A 15 13.76 18.46 4.34
CA ARG A 15 13.47 18.30 5.77
C ARG A 15 13.52 16.83 6.20
N VAL A 16 14.29 16.54 7.25
CA VAL A 16 14.46 15.18 7.81
C VAL A 16 13.13 14.61 8.31
N ASP A 17 12.27 15.44 8.91
CA ASP A 17 10.96 15.01 9.42
C ASP A 17 10.06 14.44 8.32
N THR A 18 10.09 15.02 7.12
CA THR A 18 9.36 14.52 5.95
C THR A 18 9.82 13.11 5.57
N VAL A 19 11.14 12.86 5.60
CA VAL A 19 11.73 11.54 5.29
C VAL A 19 11.26 10.51 6.31
N VAL A 20 11.38 10.84 7.59
CA VAL A 20 11.03 9.94 8.69
C VAL A 20 9.53 9.61 8.65
N GLN A 21 8.67 10.62 8.47
CA GLN A 21 7.23 10.38 8.32
C GLN A 21 6.87 9.57 7.08
N TYR A 22 7.61 9.75 5.98
CA TYR A 22 7.41 8.95 4.78
C TYR A 22 7.78 7.50 5.06
N LEU A 23 9.00 7.23 5.52
CA LEU A 23 9.47 5.88 5.81
C LEU A 23 8.63 5.16 6.87
N ALA A 24 8.23 5.86 7.94
CA ALA A 24 7.35 5.30 8.97
C ALA A 24 6.00 4.85 8.37
N ARG A 25 5.41 5.67 7.49
CA ARG A 25 4.18 5.31 6.78
C ARG A 25 4.35 4.13 5.84
N TYR A 26 5.52 3.91 5.24
CA TYR A 26 5.75 2.75 4.38
C TYR A 26 6.12 1.48 5.16
N SER A 27 6.75 1.63 6.32
CA SER A 27 7.23 0.50 7.14
C SER A 27 6.17 -0.08 8.07
N LEU A 28 5.22 0.76 8.50
CA LEU A 28 4.18 0.40 9.48
C LEU A 28 2.79 0.23 8.85
N LYS A 29 2.61 0.64 7.60
CA LYS A 29 1.30 0.54 6.94
C LYS A 29 0.97 -0.92 6.64
N THR A 30 -0.23 -1.30 7.03
CA THR A 30 -0.83 -2.59 6.73
C THR A 30 -1.58 -2.56 5.39
N ALA A 31 -2.07 -3.72 4.95
CA ALA A 31 -2.89 -3.91 3.75
C ALA A 31 -4.06 -2.93 3.65
N LEU A 32 -4.79 -2.80 4.76
CA LEU A 32 -6.00 -2.01 4.86
C LEU A 32 -6.09 -1.41 6.27
N SER A 33 -6.32 -0.10 6.37
CA SER A 33 -6.64 0.54 7.65
C SER A 33 -8.11 0.32 8.00
N ASN A 34 -8.43 0.08 9.26
CA ASN A 34 -9.80 -0.01 9.77
C ASN A 34 -10.66 1.20 9.37
N LYS A 35 -10.07 2.40 9.25
CA LYS A 35 -10.77 3.62 8.79
C LYS A 35 -11.34 3.52 7.38
N ARG A 36 -10.92 2.53 6.59
CA ARG A 36 -11.44 2.27 5.24
C ARG A 36 -12.66 1.36 5.26
N ILE A 37 -12.91 0.60 6.33
CA ILE A 37 -14.13 -0.19 6.47
C ILE A 37 -15.21 0.77 6.97
N GLN A 38 -16.23 1.02 6.16
CA GLN A 38 -17.34 1.90 6.54
C GLN A 38 -18.49 1.14 7.18
N GLN A 39 -18.76 -0.07 6.68
CA GLN A 39 -19.85 -0.92 7.13
C GLN A 39 -19.51 -2.38 6.81
N ILE A 40 -20.04 -3.27 7.63
CA ILE A 40 -20.02 -4.72 7.45
C ILE A 40 -21.47 -5.18 7.61
N ASP A 41 -21.97 -5.87 6.60
CA ASP A 41 -23.26 -6.58 6.59
C ASP A 41 -23.00 -8.09 6.72
N GLU A 42 -24.03 -8.93 6.64
CA GLU A 42 -23.88 -10.40 6.79
C GLU A 42 -22.82 -10.98 5.84
N ASP A 43 -22.89 -10.67 4.55
CA ASP A 43 -21.95 -11.19 3.53
C ASP A 43 -21.06 -10.11 2.90
N LEU A 44 -21.32 -8.83 3.16
CA LEU A 44 -20.74 -7.71 2.42
C LEU A 44 -19.93 -6.77 3.30
N VAL A 45 -18.88 -6.20 2.72
CA VAL A 45 -18.03 -5.17 3.33
C VAL A 45 -17.95 -3.96 2.41
N HIS A 46 -18.17 -2.79 3.00
CA HIS A 46 -18.09 -1.49 2.32
C HIS A 46 -16.73 -0.85 2.58
N LEU A 47 -15.90 -0.77 1.54
CA LEU A 47 -14.53 -0.28 1.60
C LEU A 47 -14.37 1.07 0.90
N ARG A 48 -14.00 2.09 1.67
CA ARG A 48 -13.58 3.38 1.13
C ARG A 48 -12.17 3.28 0.55
N TYR A 49 -12.02 3.67 -0.71
CA TYR A 49 -10.72 3.74 -1.38
C TYR A 49 -10.56 5.07 -2.12
N LYS A 50 -9.31 5.35 -2.56
CA LYS A 50 -8.96 6.49 -3.39
C LYS A 50 -8.80 5.98 -4.82
N ASP A 51 -9.57 6.51 -5.74
CA ASP A 51 -9.52 6.14 -7.15
C ASP A 51 -8.53 7.05 -7.89
N CYS A 52 -7.27 6.60 -7.98
CA CYS A 52 -6.22 7.36 -8.65
C CYS A 52 -6.46 7.50 -10.17
N ARG A 53 -7.37 6.71 -10.77
CA ARG A 53 -7.72 6.82 -12.19
C ARG A 53 -8.82 7.85 -12.43
N ASP A 54 -9.62 8.14 -11.42
CA ASP A 54 -10.68 9.14 -11.47
C ASP A 54 -10.33 10.32 -10.55
N HIS A 55 -9.31 11.08 -10.95
CA HIS A 55 -8.93 12.35 -10.30
C HIS A 55 -8.77 12.21 -8.78
N ASP A 56 -8.22 11.09 -8.32
CA ASP A 56 -7.93 10.88 -6.91
C ASP A 56 -9.17 10.91 -6.00
N ARG A 57 -10.38 10.73 -6.57
CA ARG A 57 -11.65 10.78 -5.84
C ARG A 57 -11.79 9.65 -4.84
N HIS A 58 -12.45 9.93 -3.72
CA HIS A 58 -12.80 8.91 -2.75
C HIS A 58 -14.11 8.22 -3.14
N LYS A 59 -14.08 6.89 -3.23
CA LYS A 59 -15.23 6.06 -3.57
C LYS A 59 -15.39 4.92 -2.57
N VAL A 60 -16.58 4.34 -2.55
CA VAL A 60 -16.89 3.14 -1.76
C VAL A 60 -17.03 1.96 -2.71
N ARG A 61 -16.37 0.85 -2.38
CA ARG A 61 -16.53 -0.42 -3.07
C ARG A 61 -17.18 -1.41 -2.12
N VAL A 62 -18.27 -2.02 -2.56
CA VAL A 62 -18.90 -3.14 -1.87
C VAL A 62 -18.29 -4.44 -2.40
N SER A 63 -17.90 -5.34 -1.51
CA SER A 63 -17.33 -6.63 -1.86
C SER A 63 -17.69 -7.67 -0.81
N GLY A 64 -17.72 -8.95 -1.18
CA GLY A 64 -17.89 -10.03 -0.22
C GLY A 64 -16.79 -10.06 0.84
N GLY A 65 -17.11 -10.57 2.04
CA GLY A 65 -16.13 -10.76 3.11
C GLY A 65 -14.93 -11.62 2.68
N GLU A 66 -15.15 -12.63 1.84
CA GLU A 66 -14.10 -13.48 1.27
C GLU A 66 -13.10 -12.69 0.43
N GLU A 67 -13.58 -11.72 -0.35
CA GLU A 67 -12.72 -10.88 -1.20
C GLU A 67 -11.87 -9.92 -0.36
N LEU A 68 -12.39 -9.43 0.77
CA LEU A 68 -11.60 -8.69 1.76
C LEU A 68 -10.50 -9.59 2.32
N MET A 69 -10.84 -10.80 2.79
CA MET A 69 -9.89 -11.75 3.36
C MET A 69 -8.79 -12.10 2.36
N ARG A 70 -9.16 -12.45 1.13
CA ARG A 70 -8.22 -12.72 0.04
C ARG A 70 -7.25 -11.55 -0.15
N ARG A 71 -7.72 -10.30 -0.18
CA ARG A 71 -6.86 -9.12 -0.31
C ARG A 71 -5.91 -8.92 0.88
N ILE A 72 -6.36 -9.23 2.09
CA ILE A 72 -5.50 -9.18 3.29
C ILE A 72 -4.41 -10.24 3.19
N LEU A 73 -4.76 -11.47 2.78
CA LEU A 73 -3.81 -12.58 2.65
C LEU A 73 -2.66 -12.26 1.67
N TRP A 74 -2.90 -11.47 0.62
CA TRP A 74 -1.84 -11.01 -0.30
C TRP A 74 -0.77 -10.13 0.35
N HIS A 75 -1.04 -9.59 1.54
CA HIS A 75 -0.10 -8.77 2.30
C HIS A 75 0.54 -9.53 3.46
N ILE A 76 0.14 -10.78 3.69
CA ILE A 76 0.80 -11.64 4.66
C ILE A 76 2.04 -12.21 3.99
N LEU A 77 3.19 -11.94 4.60
CA LEU A 77 4.45 -12.50 4.16
C LEU A 77 4.49 -13.97 4.56
N THR A 78 4.82 -14.82 3.60
CA THR A 78 5.06 -16.24 3.87
C THR A 78 6.29 -16.41 4.76
N THR A 79 6.36 -17.54 5.45
CA THR A 79 7.48 -17.86 6.34
C THR A 79 8.81 -17.70 5.63
N GLY A 80 9.75 -16.99 6.27
CA GLY A 80 11.08 -16.71 5.72
C GLY A 80 11.25 -15.33 5.08
N PHE A 81 10.17 -14.60 4.81
CA PHE A 81 10.24 -13.23 4.27
C PHE A 81 10.10 -12.17 5.36
N MET A 82 10.90 -11.09 5.24
CA MET A 82 10.89 -9.98 6.19
C MET A 82 10.12 -8.76 5.66
N ARG A 83 9.34 -8.12 6.54
CA ARG A 83 8.54 -6.93 6.20
C ARG A 83 9.38 -5.72 5.82
N ILE A 84 10.44 -5.48 6.58
CA ILE A 84 11.46 -4.48 6.28
C ILE A 84 12.73 -5.25 5.97
N ARG A 85 13.31 -5.01 4.79
CA ARG A 85 14.49 -5.73 4.31
C ARG A 85 15.72 -4.87 4.55
N HIS A 86 16.78 -5.48 5.07
CA HIS A 86 18.04 -4.79 5.34
C HIS A 86 19.00 -4.83 4.13
N TYR A 87 18.95 -5.88 3.29
CA TYR A 87 19.57 -5.92 1.96
C TYR A 87 18.82 -6.88 1.01
N GLY A 88 18.98 -6.72 -0.32
CA GLY A 88 18.18 -7.41 -1.36
C GLY A 88 18.74 -8.77 -1.79
N PHE A 89 18.21 -9.52 -2.76
CA PHE A 89 16.86 -9.53 -3.33
C PHE A 89 16.04 -10.61 -2.59
N ILE A 90 14.79 -10.27 -2.28
CA ILE A 90 13.79 -10.94 -1.40
C ILE A 90 14.19 -11.27 0.06
N ALA A 91 15.45 -11.11 0.41
CA ALA A 91 16.04 -10.77 1.72
C ALA A 91 15.97 -11.78 2.87
N ASN A 92 16.99 -12.64 2.94
CA ASN A 92 17.86 -12.93 4.09
C ASN A 92 18.96 -13.84 3.51
N ARG A 93 20.28 -13.63 3.56
CA ARG A 93 21.22 -13.17 4.59
C ARG A 93 20.98 -11.78 5.16
#